data_AF-A0A1G3M6C9-F1
#
_entry.id   AF-A0A1G3M6C9-F1
#
_cell.length_a   1.000
_cell.length_b   1.000
_cell.length_c   1.000
_cell.angle_alpha   90.00
_cell.angle_beta   90.00
_cell.angle_gamma   90.00
#
_symmetry.space_group_name_H-M   'P 1'
#
loop_
_entity.id
_entity.type
_entity.pdbx_description
1 polymer ?
#
loop_
_entity_poly.entity_id
_entity_poly.type
_entity_poly.pdbx_seq_one_letter_code
_entity_poly.pdbx_strand_id
1 'polypeptide(L)'
;MKPQVNLAVTLCLFLAAAAGAQDTKRELTVEELYLRDIEFQVLSEKAFSGDPELKMSVLDEMEQMIEDGSVDDPDKVHFVLEYLAMEGTGRRVRENARMVNYFPEVRRRSANLLGRLGGVKAKDALISVLIIDDEPMVKAEAAYALGVVGLNDANDTVKAILFTLQQEDPSTPDNNLGYAICLALEKIAKANDGIKEPDAYRALVRIAQGPYIRTVKQKALATLEELKKYQ
;
A
#
# COMPACT_ATOMS: atom_id res chain seq x y z
N MET A 1 50.75 -73.18 -8.37
CA MET A 1 50.27 -72.77 -7.03
C MET A 1 50.39 -71.26 -6.90
N LYS A 2 49.25 -70.56 -6.84
CA LYS A 2 49.00 -69.19 -6.31
C LYS A 2 49.77 -67.97 -6.92
N PRO A 3 49.21 -66.74 -6.77
CA PRO A 3 49.03 -65.75 -7.85
C PRO A 3 49.74 -64.40 -7.59
N GLN A 4 49.53 -63.39 -8.47
CA GLN A 4 49.33 -61.94 -8.17
C GLN A 4 49.47 -61.14 -9.50
N VAL A 5 48.38 -60.69 -10.13
CA VAL A 5 47.69 -59.39 -9.95
C VAL A 5 48.63 -58.18 -9.99
N ASN A 6 48.69 -57.51 -11.15
CA ASN A 6 49.06 -56.10 -11.24
C ASN A 6 47.84 -55.30 -11.70
N LEU A 7 47.43 -54.40 -10.82
CA LEU A 7 46.34 -53.44 -10.95
C LEU A 7 46.86 -52.19 -11.65
N ALA A 8 46.30 -51.81 -12.80
CA ALA A 8 46.32 -50.43 -13.26
C ALA A 8 45.27 -50.15 -14.33
N VAL A 9 44.75 -48.92 -14.26
CA VAL A 9 44.12 -48.10 -15.31
C VAL A 9 42.58 -48.10 -15.37
N THR A 10 42.03 -47.16 -14.60
CA THR A 10 41.26 -45.97 -15.03
C THR A 10 40.30 -46.09 -16.24
N LEU A 11 39.03 -45.70 -15.99
CA LEU A 11 38.31 -44.60 -16.65
C LEU A 11 36.84 -44.99 -16.88
N CYS A 12 35.91 -44.29 -16.22
CA CYS A 12 34.58 -44.04 -16.78
C CYS A 12 34.08 -42.69 -16.26
N LEU A 13 34.09 -41.72 -17.18
CA LEU A 13 33.33 -40.48 -17.11
C LEU A 13 31.86 -40.79 -16.86
N PHE A 14 31.21 -40.06 -15.95
CA PHE A 14 29.77 -39.82 -16.07
C PHE A 14 29.45 -38.32 -15.96
N LEU A 15 28.70 -37.91 -16.97
CA LEU A 15 28.27 -36.57 -17.31
C LEU A 15 27.46 -35.88 -16.21
N ALA A 16 27.56 -34.55 -16.24
CA ALA A 16 26.78 -33.60 -15.47
C ALA A 16 25.27 -33.81 -15.61
N ALA A 17 24.57 -33.66 -14.49
CA ALA A 17 23.18 -33.21 -14.46
C ALA A 17 23.11 -31.95 -13.61
N ALA A 18 23.26 -30.79 -14.26
CA ALA A 18 22.75 -29.54 -13.71
C ALA A 18 21.22 -29.63 -13.78
N ALA A 19 20.58 -30.05 -12.69
CA ALA A 19 19.14 -29.93 -12.54
C ALA A 19 18.83 -28.47 -12.23
N GLY A 20 18.28 -27.77 -13.23
CA GLY A 20 17.73 -26.44 -13.05
C GLY A 20 16.64 -26.48 -11.98
N ALA A 21 16.73 -25.57 -11.02
CA ALA A 21 15.62 -25.23 -10.14
C ALA A 21 14.53 -24.59 -11.00
N GLN A 22 13.64 -25.44 -11.50
CA GLN A 22 12.44 -25.02 -12.22
C GLN A 22 11.42 -24.67 -11.14
N ASP A 23 11.20 -23.37 -10.97
CA ASP A 23 10.16 -22.79 -10.13
C ASP A 23 8.80 -23.26 -10.65
N THR A 24 8.36 -24.41 -10.15
CA THR A 24 7.13 -25.07 -10.55
C THR A 24 6.07 -24.64 -9.55
N LYS A 25 5.30 -23.61 -9.91
CA LYS A 25 4.07 -23.27 -9.18
C LYS A 25 3.19 -24.52 -9.14
N ARG A 26 3.03 -25.10 -7.96
CA ARG A 26 2.17 -26.25 -7.69
C ARG A 26 0.73 -25.89 -8.09
N GLU A 27 0.14 -26.66 -8.99
CA GLU A 27 -1.29 -26.56 -9.30
C GLU A 27 -2.09 -27.08 -8.11
N LEU A 28 -3.13 -26.32 -7.73
CA LEU A 28 -3.99 -26.64 -6.60
C LEU A 28 -5.03 -27.69 -6.98
N THR A 29 -5.46 -28.49 -6.00
CA THR A 29 -6.59 -29.40 -6.20
C THR A 29 -7.92 -28.64 -6.17
N VAL A 30 -8.99 -29.28 -6.64
CA VAL A 30 -10.35 -28.70 -6.60
C VAL A 30 -10.81 -28.44 -5.17
N GLU A 31 -10.48 -29.34 -4.24
CA GLU A 31 -10.75 -29.18 -2.82
C GLU A 31 -9.96 -28.01 -2.22
N GLU A 32 -8.68 -27.86 -2.58
CA GLU A 32 -7.86 -26.72 -2.15
C GLU A 32 -8.45 -25.40 -2.67
N LEU A 33 -8.89 -25.35 -3.93
CA LEU A 33 -9.56 -24.17 -4.50
C LEU A 33 -10.87 -23.84 -3.76
N TYR A 34 -11.71 -24.83 -3.51
CA TYR A 34 -12.99 -24.65 -2.81
C TYR A 34 -12.80 -24.20 -1.36
N LEU A 35 -11.83 -24.79 -0.64
CA LEU A 35 -11.52 -24.38 0.73
C LEU A 35 -11.05 -22.93 0.79
N ARG A 36 -10.22 -22.49 -0.16
CA ARG A 36 -9.76 -21.10 -0.25
C ARG A 36 -10.91 -20.13 -0.52
N ASP A 37 -11.88 -20.51 -1.36
CA ASP A 37 -13.07 -19.69 -1.57
C ASP A 37 -13.93 -19.57 -0.30
N ILE A 38 -14.08 -20.65 0.48
CA ILE A 38 -14.77 -20.59 1.77
C ILE A 38 -14.01 -19.73 2.78
N GLU A 39 -12.69 -19.89 2.90
CA GLU A 39 -11.85 -19.09 3.80
C GLU A 39 -12.00 -17.61 3.49
N PHE A 40 -11.95 -17.24 2.21
CA PHE A 40 -12.14 -15.86 1.79
C PHE A 40 -13.57 -15.36 2.08
N GLN A 41 -14.58 -16.20 1.89
CA GLN A 41 -15.96 -15.84 2.24
C GLN A 41 -16.09 -15.55 3.75
N VAL A 42 -15.52 -16.40 4.61
CA VAL A 42 -15.52 -16.18 6.06
C VAL A 42 -14.78 -14.90 6.43
N LEU A 43 -13.63 -14.65 5.81
CA LEU A 43 -12.85 -13.42 6.00
C LEU A 43 -13.67 -12.19 5.62
N SER A 44 -14.41 -12.25 4.50
CA SER A 44 -15.29 -11.16 4.06
C SER A 44 -16.45 -10.90 5.04
N GLU A 45 -17.10 -11.96 5.54
CA GLU A 45 -18.17 -11.83 6.55
C GLU A 45 -17.66 -11.17 7.84
N LYS A 46 -16.46 -11.52 8.31
CA LYS A 46 -15.81 -10.83 9.44
C LYS A 46 -15.58 -9.35 9.14
N ALA A 47 -15.12 -9.00 7.94
CA ALA A 47 -14.85 -7.62 7.54
C ALA A 47 -16.13 -6.76 7.52
N PHE A 48 -17.24 -7.35 7.08
CA PHE A 48 -18.54 -6.68 6.97
C PHE A 48 -19.34 -6.69 8.27
N SER A 49 -18.85 -7.35 9.31
CA SER A 49 -19.46 -7.33 10.64
C SER A 49 -19.45 -5.93 11.27
N GLY A 50 -20.25 -5.73 12.32
CA GLY A 50 -20.21 -4.52 13.14
C GLY A 50 -19.11 -4.50 14.20
N ASP A 51 -18.28 -5.55 14.26
CA ASP A 51 -17.30 -5.78 15.33
C ASP A 51 -15.91 -5.28 14.89
N PRO A 52 -15.35 -4.24 15.54
CA PRO A 52 -14.06 -3.68 15.14
C PRO A 52 -12.88 -4.63 15.41
N GLU A 53 -12.95 -5.50 16.41
CA GLU A 53 -11.92 -6.50 16.68
C GLU A 53 -11.84 -7.53 15.55
N LEU A 54 -13.00 -8.00 15.05
CA LEU A 54 -13.03 -8.90 13.88
C LEU A 54 -12.45 -8.21 12.64
N LYS A 55 -12.77 -6.94 12.39
CA LYS A 55 -12.17 -6.17 11.29
C LYS A 55 -10.66 -6.07 11.40
N MET A 56 -10.15 -5.85 12.62
CA MET A 56 -8.70 -5.80 12.86
C MET A 56 -8.04 -7.15 12.60
N SER A 57 -8.68 -8.26 13.01
CA SER A 57 -8.17 -9.61 12.69
C SER A 57 -8.12 -9.87 11.18
N VAL A 58 -9.12 -9.37 10.43
CA VAL A 58 -9.12 -9.47 8.96
C VAL A 58 -7.95 -8.70 8.36
N LEU A 59 -7.65 -7.51 8.89
CA LEU A 59 -6.51 -6.73 8.43
C LEU A 59 -5.17 -7.40 8.76
N ASP A 60 -5.07 -8.11 9.89
CA ASP A 60 -3.88 -8.93 10.21
C ASP A 60 -3.72 -10.09 9.21
N GLU A 61 -4.82 -10.80 8.91
CA GLU A 61 -4.82 -11.88 7.92
C GLU A 61 -4.42 -11.36 6.52
N MET A 62 -4.97 -10.22 6.09
CA MET A 62 -4.65 -9.60 4.80
C MET A 62 -3.22 -9.05 4.73
N GLU A 63 -2.72 -8.48 5.82
CA GLU A 63 -1.33 -8.05 5.94
C GLU A 63 -0.39 -9.23 5.69
N GLN A 64 -0.62 -10.35 6.35
CA GLN A 64 0.16 -11.58 6.14
C GLN A 64 0.07 -12.07 4.70
N MET A 65 -1.12 -12.06 4.08
CA MET A 65 -1.28 -12.45 2.69
C MET A 65 -0.46 -11.58 1.73
N ILE A 66 -0.44 -10.26 1.96
CA ILE A 66 0.32 -9.30 1.16
C ILE A 66 1.83 -9.49 1.38
N GLU A 67 2.28 -9.73 2.62
CA GLU A 67 3.70 -9.96 2.95
C GLU A 67 4.26 -11.23 2.32
N ASP A 68 3.49 -12.31 2.40
CA ASP A 68 3.91 -13.61 1.87
C ASP A 68 3.76 -13.68 0.34
N GLY A 69 3.15 -12.67 -0.29
CA GLY A 69 2.81 -12.69 -1.71
C GLY A 69 1.80 -13.80 -2.07
N SER A 70 1.00 -14.23 -1.10
CA SER A 70 0.05 -15.35 -1.22
C SER A 70 -1.35 -14.90 -1.69
N VAL A 71 -1.49 -13.64 -2.10
CA VAL A 71 -2.72 -13.09 -2.69
C VAL A 71 -2.97 -13.71 -4.07
N ASP A 72 -3.95 -14.62 -4.16
CA ASP A 72 -4.31 -15.23 -5.45
C ASP A 72 -5.15 -14.32 -6.33
N ASP A 73 -6.05 -13.57 -5.69
CA ASP A 73 -6.99 -12.68 -6.33
C ASP A 73 -6.88 -11.29 -5.67
N PRO A 74 -6.03 -10.42 -6.23
CA PRO A 74 -5.86 -9.06 -5.73
C PRO A 74 -7.15 -8.23 -5.77
N ASP A 75 -8.09 -8.56 -6.65
CA ASP A 75 -9.35 -7.83 -6.77
C ASP A 75 -10.27 -8.12 -5.58
N LYS A 76 -10.30 -9.37 -5.11
CA LYS A 76 -10.99 -9.78 -3.89
C LYS A 76 -10.42 -9.06 -2.66
N VAL A 77 -9.09 -9.05 -2.51
CA VAL A 77 -8.43 -8.35 -1.38
C VAL A 77 -8.66 -6.84 -1.45
N HIS A 78 -8.52 -6.25 -2.64
CA HIS A 78 -8.80 -4.82 -2.88
C HIS A 78 -10.22 -4.45 -2.45
N PHE A 79 -11.23 -5.23 -2.84
CA PHE A 79 -12.62 -4.95 -2.51
C PHE A 79 -12.87 -4.84 -1.01
N VAL A 80 -12.31 -5.77 -0.22
CA VAL A 80 -12.48 -5.76 1.24
C VAL A 80 -11.73 -4.59 1.86
N LEU A 81 -10.49 -4.33 1.43
CA LEU A 81 -9.71 -3.20 1.95
C LEU A 81 -10.36 -1.85 1.59
N GLU A 82 -10.91 -1.69 0.39
CA GLU A 82 -11.67 -0.50 -0.01
C GLU A 82 -12.93 -0.34 0.83
N TYR A 83 -13.66 -1.44 1.08
CA TYR A 83 -14.83 -1.40 1.96
C TYR A 83 -14.47 -0.87 3.35
N LEU A 84 -13.44 -1.46 3.98
CA LEU A 84 -12.98 -1.09 5.32
C LEU A 84 -12.41 0.33 5.37
N ALA A 85 -11.68 0.75 4.34
CA ALA A 85 -11.10 2.10 4.22
C ALA A 85 -12.15 3.21 4.16
N MET A 86 -13.40 2.88 3.82
CA MET A 86 -14.48 3.85 3.62
C MET A 86 -15.49 3.90 4.78
N GLU A 87 -15.35 3.05 5.81
CA GLU A 87 -16.35 2.94 6.88
C GLU A 87 -16.47 4.19 7.76
N GLY A 88 -17.69 4.68 7.94
CA GLY A 88 -17.99 5.90 8.72
C GLY A 88 -17.76 7.20 7.94
N THR A 89 -17.11 7.15 6.79
CA THR A 89 -16.88 8.34 5.93
C THR A 89 -17.63 8.18 4.61
N GLY A 90 -17.10 7.41 3.67
CA GLY A 90 -17.76 7.10 2.39
C GLY A 90 -18.89 6.06 2.51
N ARG A 91 -18.84 5.20 3.52
CA ARG A 91 -19.84 4.16 3.84
C ARG A 91 -20.35 4.38 5.26
N ARG A 92 -21.37 5.23 5.40
CA ARG A 92 -21.94 5.59 6.71
C ARG A 92 -23.09 4.68 7.07
N VAL A 93 -22.99 3.99 8.21
CA VAL A 93 -24.09 3.25 8.82
C VAL A 93 -24.54 3.99 10.08
N ARG A 94 -25.85 4.19 10.21
CA ARG A 94 -26.45 4.88 11.35
C ARG A 94 -27.53 4.06 12.00
N GLU A 95 -27.48 4.00 13.33
CA GLU A 95 -28.53 3.44 14.17
C GLU A 95 -28.98 4.50 15.17
N ASN A 96 -30.29 4.74 15.26
CA ASN A 96 -30.85 5.76 16.16
C ASN A 96 -30.13 7.13 16.04
N ALA A 97 -29.88 7.55 14.79
CA ALA A 97 -29.13 8.75 14.39
C ALA A 97 -27.62 8.79 14.74
N ARG A 98 -27.09 7.78 15.44
CA ARG A 98 -25.66 7.66 15.77
C ARG A 98 -24.92 6.92 14.68
N MET A 99 -23.70 7.36 14.38
CA MET A 99 -22.81 6.63 13.47
C MET A 99 -22.20 5.45 14.22
N VAL A 100 -22.40 4.23 13.70
CA VAL A 100 -22.01 2.99 14.41
C VAL A 100 -20.78 2.31 13.83
N ASN A 101 -20.37 2.68 12.61
CA ASN A 101 -19.20 2.13 11.94
C ASN A 101 -18.07 3.16 11.76
N TYR A 102 -17.88 4.06 12.73
CA TYR A 102 -16.80 5.04 12.68
C TYR A 102 -15.55 4.48 13.35
N PHE A 103 -14.67 3.84 12.55
CA PHE A 103 -13.46 3.17 13.03
C PHE A 103 -12.19 3.71 12.34
N PRO A 104 -11.64 4.85 12.79
CA PRO A 104 -10.50 5.47 12.12
C PRO A 104 -9.25 4.59 12.02
N GLU A 105 -8.94 3.77 13.03
CA GLU A 105 -7.78 2.84 12.95
C GLU A 105 -7.96 1.74 11.91
N VAL A 106 -9.18 1.21 11.75
CA VAL A 106 -9.51 0.26 10.68
C VAL A 106 -9.29 0.91 9.32
N ARG A 107 -9.76 2.15 9.14
CA ARG A 107 -9.56 2.89 7.89
C ARG A 107 -8.09 3.17 7.62
N ARG A 108 -7.33 3.62 8.62
CA ARG A 108 -5.89 3.90 8.52
C ARG A 108 -5.14 2.63 8.09
N ARG A 109 -5.32 1.51 8.79
CA ARG A 109 -4.67 0.24 8.41
C ARG A 109 -5.09 -0.22 7.01
N SER A 110 -6.36 -0.08 6.65
CA SER A 110 -6.82 -0.43 5.31
C SER A 110 -6.14 0.41 4.22
N ALA A 111 -5.98 1.72 4.44
CA ALA A 111 -5.25 2.60 3.53
C ALA A 111 -3.77 2.19 3.40
N ASN A 112 -3.12 1.80 4.51
CA ASN A 112 -1.75 1.27 4.47
C ASN A 112 -1.65 0.02 3.58
N LEU A 113 -2.55 -0.96 3.80
CA LEU A 113 -2.56 -2.21 3.05
C LEU A 113 -2.91 -2.01 1.57
N LEU A 114 -3.83 -1.10 1.24
CA LEU A 114 -4.09 -0.70 -0.15
C LEU A 114 -2.80 -0.15 -0.81
N GLY A 115 -2.04 0.67 -0.09
CA GLY A 115 -0.76 1.19 -0.59
C GLY A 115 0.25 0.09 -0.93
N ARG A 116 0.29 -0.97 -0.11
CA ARG A 116 1.17 -2.13 -0.30
C ARG A 116 0.70 -3.08 -1.39
N LEU A 117 -0.62 -3.28 -1.51
CA LEU A 117 -1.24 -4.06 -2.56
C LEU A 117 -0.99 -3.42 -3.94
N GLY A 118 -1.09 -2.09 -4.00
CA GLY A 118 -0.79 -1.31 -5.20
C GLY A 118 -1.80 -1.48 -6.34
N GLY A 119 -1.43 -0.97 -7.51
CA GLY A 119 -2.28 -0.98 -8.70
C GLY A 119 -3.28 0.18 -8.77
N VAL A 120 -3.94 0.29 -9.94
CA VAL A 120 -4.83 1.42 -10.26
C VAL A 120 -6.03 1.47 -9.31
N LYS A 121 -6.62 0.31 -8.99
CA LYS A 121 -7.76 0.24 -8.06
C LYS A 121 -7.40 0.71 -6.64
N ALA A 122 -6.21 0.35 -6.14
CA ALA A 122 -5.75 0.84 -4.85
C ALA A 122 -5.48 2.35 -4.89
N LYS A 123 -4.85 2.85 -5.95
CA LYS A 123 -4.64 4.29 -6.17
C LYS A 123 -5.98 5.06 -6.12
N ASP A 124 -7.00 4.60 -6.84
CA ASP A 124 -8.31 5.27 -6.91
C ASP A 124 -9.05 5.24 -5.55
N ALA A 125 -8.99 4.12 -4.83
CA ALA A 125 -9.53 4.00 -3.48
C ALA A 125 -8.82 4.96 -2.51
N LEU A 126 -7.49 5.03 -2.56
CA LEU A 126 -6.69 5.92 -1.71
C LEU A 126 -6.92 7.40 -2.01
N ILE A 127 -7.10 7.78 -3.28
CA ILE A 127 -7.52 9.13 -3.66
C ILE A 127 -8.86 9.47 -2.98
N SER A 128 -9.81 8.54 -3.02
CA SER A 128 -11.12 8.73 -2.38
C SER A 128 -10.98 8.95 -0.88
N VAL A 129 -10.22 8.08 -0.19
CA VAL A 129 -9.94 8.23 1.26
C VAL A 129 -9.30 9.58 1.56
N LEU A 130 -8.26 9.98 0.83
CA LEU A 130 -7.54 11.24 1.05
C LEU A 130 -8.44 12.48 0.93
N ILE A 131 -9.45 12.44 0.07
CA ILE A 131 -10.36 13.56 -0.19
C ILE A 131 -11.51 13.59 0.83
N ILE A 132 -12.08 12.44 1.18
CA ILE A 132 -13.34 12.38 1.94
C ILE A 132 -13.15 12.20 3.44
N ASP A 133 -12.02 11.64 3.89
CA ASP A 133 -11.84 11.34 5.30
C ASP A 133 -11.69 12.63 6.10
N ASP A 134 -12.26 12.63 7.30
CA ASP A 134 -12.21 13.74 8.24
C ASP A 134 -11.09 13.58 9.27
N GLU A 135 -10.54 12.38 9.44
CA GLU A 135 -9.50 12.09 10.41
C GLU A 135 -8.09 12.38 9.85
N PRO A 136 -7.31 13.31 10.44
CA PRO A 136 -5.97 13.65 9.97
C PRO A 136 -5.01 12.46 9.85
N MET A 137 -5.04 11.51 10.79
CA MET A 137 -4.16 10.32 10.71
C MET A 137 -4.51 9.39 9.55
N VAL A 138 -5.79 9.29 9.15
CA VAL A 138 -6.21 8.49 8.00
C VAL A 138 -5.79 9.19 6.70
N LYS A 139 -5.96 10.51 6.61
CA LYS A 139 -5.48 11.31 5.46
C LYS A 139 -3.96 11.23 5.29
N ALA A 140 -3.20 11.32 6.38
CA ALA A 140 -1.75 11.20 6.34
C ALA A 140 -1.31 9.82 5.82
N GLU A 141 -1.94 8.74 6.29
CA GLU A 141 -1.67 7.39 5.80
C GLU A 141 -2.04 7.24 4.32
N ALA A 142 -3.21 7.74 3.90
CA ALA A 142 -3.64 7.68 2.50
C ALA A 142 -2.67 8.44 1.57
N ALA A 143 -2.22 9.63 1.97
CA ALA A 143 -1.21 10.39 1.22
C ALA A 143 0.11 9.59 1.11
N TYR A 144 0.60 9.04 2.22
CA TYR A 144 1.82 8.22 2.21
C TYR A 144 1.67 6.99 1.31
N ALA A 145 0.55 6.27 1.44
CA ALA A 145 0.21 5.09 0.65
C ALA A 145 0.14 5.40 -0.84
N LEU A 146 -0.45 6.52 -1.26
CA LEU A 146 -0.41 6.98 -2.66
C LEU A 146 1.02 7.17 -3.16
N GLY A 147 1.91 7.70 -2.31
CA GLY A 147 3.33 7.75 -2.57
C GLY A 147 3.96 6.39 -2.79
N VAL A 148 3.58 5.38 -1.98
CA VAL A 148 4.06 3.99 -2.12
C VAL A 148 3.56 3.36 -3.43
N VAL A 149 2.29 3.58 -3.79
CA VAL A 149 1.74 3.10 -5.08
C VAL A 149 2.46 3.76 -6.26
N GLY A 150 2.76 5.06 -6.16
CA GLY A 150 3.59 5.78 -7.13
C GLY A 150 2.93 6.06 -8.48
N LEU A 151 1.71 5.61 -8.73
CA LEU A 151 0.99 5.83 -9.98
C LEU A 151 0.46 7.27 -10.07
N ASN A 152 0.75 7.97 -11.18
CA ASN A 152 0.33 9.36 -11.40
C ASN A 152 0.11 9.69 -12.91
N ASP A 153 -0.32 8.72 -13.72
CA ASP A 153 -0.38 8.87 -15.19
C ASP A 153 -1.21 10.07 -15.68
N ALA A 154 -2.33 10.38 -15.00
CA ALA A 154 -3.22 11.50 -15.31
C ALA A 154 -2.99 12.74 -14.42
N ASN A 155 -1.90 12.72 -13.65
CA ASN A 155 -1.58 13.68 -12.60
C ASN A 155 -2.67 13.80 -11.51
N ASP A 156 -3.57 12.84 -11.43
CA ASP A 156 -4.71 12.79 -10.53
C ASP A 156 -4.28 12.61 -9.07
N THR A 157 -3.30 11.76 -8.82
CA THR A 157 -2.72 11.55 -7.48
C THR A 157 -2.14 12.85 -6.92
N VAL A 158 -1.29 13.54 -7.70
CA VAL A 158 -0.70 14.82 -7.27
C VAL A 158 -1.79 15.88 -7.09
N LYS A 159 -2.77 15.96 -8.00
CA LYS A 159 -3.89 16.91 -7.86
C LYS A 159 -4.71 16.65 -6.59
N ALA A 160 -4.99 15.39 -6.25
CA ALA A 160 -5.69 15.03 -5.02
C ALA A 160 -4.90 15.47 -3.77
N ILE A 161 -3.60 15.20 -3.73
CA ILE A 161 -2.70 15.67 -2.66
C ILE A 161 -2.74 17.18 -2.50
N LEU A 162 -2.65 17.92 -3.61
CA LEU A 162 -2.67 19.38 -3.58
C LEU A 162 -4.02 19.94 -3.16
N PHE A 163 -5.11 19.32 -3.62
CA PHE A 163 -6.46 19.67 -3.20
C PHE A 163 -6.61 19.52 -1.69
N THR A 164 -6.21 18.38 -1.11
CA THR A 164 -6.29 18.13 0.33
C THR A 164 -5.47 19.14 1.12
N LEU A 165 -4.25 19.45 0.70
CA LEU A 165 -3.42 20.48 1.36
C LEU A 165 -4.08 21.87 1.34
N GLN A 166 -4.84 22.20 0.29
CA GLN A 166 -5.56 23.48 0.20
C GLN A 166 -6.78 23.56 1.11
N GLN A 167 -7.32 22.42 1.54
CA GLN A 167 -8.46 22.39 2.47
C GLN A 167 -8.03 22.54 3.95
N GLU A 168 -6.76 22.35 4.26
CA GLU A 168 -6.23 22.49 5.62
C GLU A 168 -6.29 23.96 6.10
N ASP A 169 -6.48 24.16 7.41
CA ASP A 169 -6.32 25.48 8.01
C ASP A 169 -4.83 25.90 7.95
N PRO A 170 -4.47 26.96 7.19
CA PRO A 170 -3.08 27.35 7.04
C PRO A 170 -2.46 27.89 8.34
N SER A 171 -3.27 28.24 9.35
CA SER A 171 -2.80 28.72 10.65
C SER A 171 -2.49 27.59 11.64
N THR A 172 -3.15 26.44 11.48
CA THR A 172 -2.99 25.26 12.35
C THR A 172 -2.94 23.96 11.52
N PRO A 173 -1.93 23.79 10.66
CA PRO A 173 -1.88 22.63 9.78
C PRO A 173 -1.48 21.36 10.53
N ASP A 174 -1.96 20.20 10.06
CA ASP A 174 -1.56 18.91 10.61
C ASP A 174 -0.13 18.53 10.18
N ASN A 175 0.75 18.29 11.16
CA ASN A 175 2.16 18.00 10.89
C ASN A 175 2.38 16.60 10.30
N ASN A 176 1.54 15.62 10.64
CA ASN A 176 1.65 14.26 10.11
C ASN A 176 1.26 14.23 8.64
N LEU A 177 0.14 14.89 8.29
CA LEU A 177 -0.30 15.06 6.91
C LEU A 177 0.72 15.85 6.09
N GLY A 178 1.23 16.97 6.62
CA GLY A 178 2.27 17.75 5.94
C GLY A 178 3.54 16.93 5.67
N TYR A 179 3.98 16.10 6.63
CA TYR A 179 5.12 15.20 6.44
C TYR A 179 4.84 14.12 5.39
N ALA A 180 3.66 13.48 5.48
CA ALA A 180 3.22 12.45 4.56
C ALA A 180 3.11 12.95 3.12
N ILE A 181 2.57 14.16 2.91
CA ILE A 181 2.51 14.80 1.60
C ILE A 181 3.92 15.01 1.02
N CYS A 182 4.88 15.46 1.81
CA CYS A 182 6.25 15.62 1.34
C CYS A 182 6.86 14.26 0.93
N LEU A 183 6.66 13.21 1.73
CA LEU A 183 7.09 11.86 1.38
C LEU A 183 6.41 11.34 0.11
N ALA A 184 5.11 11.59 -0.03
CA ALA A 184 4.32 11.13 -1.16
C ALA A 184 4.80 11.76 -2.46
N LEU A 185 4.96 13.09 -2.48
CA LEU A 185 5.48 13.81 -3.64
C LEU A 185 6.90 13.36 -4.00
N GLU A 186 7.78 13.12 -3.03
CA GLU A 186 9.11 12.58 -3.31
C GLU A 186 9.06 11.20 -3.97
N LYS A 187 8.24 10.28 -3.45
CA LYS A 187 8.10 8.93 -4.00
C LYS A 187 7.47 8.93 -5.39
N ILE A 188 6.43 9.75 -5.60
CA ILE A 188 5.79 9.93 -6.90
C ILE A 188 6.80 10.49 -7.91
N ALA A 189 7.58 11.52 -7.53
CA ALA A 189 8.62 12.06 -8.41
C ALA A 189 9.62 10.97 -8.82
N LYS A 190 10.07 10.15 -7.87
CA LYS A 190 10.98 9.03 -8.13
C LYS A 190 10.39 7.98 -9.07
N ALA A 191 9.10 7.68 -8.94
CA ALA A 191 8.42 6.69 -9.77
C ALA A 191 8.09 7.19 -11.18
N ASN A 192 8.00 8.52 -11.39
CA ASN A 192 7.49 9.13 -12.63
C ASN A 192 8.51 10.03 -13.34
N ASP A 193 9.79 9.98 -12.97
CA ASP A 193 10.86 10.85 -13.51
C ASP A 193 10.53 12.35 -13.34
N GLY A 194 10.02 12.70 -12.16
CA GLY A 194 9.63 14.06 -11.78
C GLY A 194 8.13 14.25 -11.56
N ILE A 195 7.73 15.51 -11.36
CA ILE A 195 6.33 15.94 -11.21
C ILE A 195 6.05 17.06 -12.19
N LYS A 196 4.96 16.95 -12.95
CA LYS A 196 4.61 17.91 -14.00
C LYS A 196 3.91 19.16 -13.46
N GLU A 197 3.29 19.07 -12.29
CA GLU A 197 2.49 20.12 -11.68
C GLU A 197 3.37 21.21 -11.03
N PRO A 198 3.39 22.45 -11.54
CA PRO A 198 4.11 23.54 -10.88
C PRO A 198 3.59 23.85 -9.47
N ASP A 199 2.32 23.52 -9.21
CA ASP A 199 1.70 23.65 -7.90
C ASP A 199 2.31 22.74 -6.83
N ALA A 200 2.90 21.61 -7.20
CA ALA A 200 3.61 20.75 -6.26
C ALA A 200 4.83 21.45 -5.65
N TYR A 201 5.61 22.15 -6.48
CA TYR A 201 6.75 22.94 -6.02
C TYR A 201 6.30 24.10 -5.12
N ARG A 202 5.22 24.80 -5.50
CA ARG A 202 4.64 25.88 -4.67
C ARG A 202 4.16 25.35 -3.33
N ALA A 203 3.50 24.20 -3.30
CA ALA A 203 3.03 23.55 -2.08
C ALA A 203 4.20 23.23 -1.13
N LEU A 204 5.29 22.64 -1.64
CA LEU A 204 6.47 22.34 -0.83
C LEU A 204 7.13 23.61 -0.26
N VAL A 205 7.23 24.69 -1.05
CA VAL A 205 7.73 25.98 -0.54
C VAL A 205 6.83 26.53 0.57
N ARG A 206 5.50 26.45 0.40
CA ARG A 206 4.53 26.86 1.43
C ARG A 206 4.68 26.03 2.71
N ILE A 207 4.86 24.71 2.62
CA ILE A 207 5.10 23.86 3.78
C ILE A 207 6.41 24.25 4.48
N ALA A 208 7.48 24.49 3.72
CA ALA A 208 8.78 24.89 4.27
C ALA A 208 8.74 26.23 5.02
N GLN A 209 7.88 27.17 4.59
CA GLN A 209 7.75 28.50 5.17
C GLN A 209 6.61 28.64 6.19
N GLY A 210 5.61 27.74 6.16
CA GLY A 210 4.39 27.82 6.94
C GLY A 210 4.55 27.47 8.42
N PRO A 211 3.47 27.42 9.21
CA PRO A 211 3.50 27.14 10.65
C PRO A 211 3.65 25.64 10.99
N TYR A 212 4.50 24.92 10.25
CA TYR A 212 4.85 23.53 10.55
C TYR A 212 6.03 23.40 11.51
N ILE A 213 6.16 22.24 12.17
CA ILE A 213 7.35 21.90 12.96
C ILE A 213 8.59 21.78 12.06
N ARG A 214 9.76 21.94 12.68
CA ARG A 214 11.06 21.92 11.98
C ARG A 214 11.25 20.68 11.10
N THR A 215 10.86 19.50 11.59
CA THR A 215 11.00 18.23 10.87
C THR A 215 10.25 18.23 9.53
N VAL A 216 9.03 18.75 9.51
CA VAL A 216 8.21 18.84 8.29
C VAL A 216 8.80 19.86 7.32
N LYS A 217 9.23 21.02 7.83
CA LYS A 217 9.89 22.05 7.01
C LYS A 217 11.15 21.52 6.33
N GLN A 218 12.00 20.83 7.10
CA GLN A 218 13.23 20.22 6.58
C GLN A 218 12.92 19.15 5.53
N LYS A 219 11.88 18.34 5.76
CA LYS A 219 11.45 17.35 4.78
C LYS A 219 10.94 17.99 3.48
N ALA A 220 10.17 19.07 3.56
CA ALA A 220 9.70 19.81 2.39
C ALA A 220 10.88 20.37 1.57
N LEU A 221 11.88 20.96 2.23
CA LEU A 221 13.10 21.43 1.58
C LEU A 221 13.89 20.28 0.93
N ALA A 222 14.07 19.16 1.64
CA ALA A 222 14.75 17.99 1.09
C ALA A 222 14.02 17.42 -0.14
N THR A 223 12.68 17.44 -0.10
CA THR A 223 11.84 17.02 -1.23
C THR A 223 12.04 17.95 -2.43
N LEU A 224 12.10 19.28 -2.22
CA LEU A 224 12.42 20.24 -3.28
C LEU A 224 13.81 19.98 -3.90
N GLU A 225 14.83 19.69 -3.10
CA GLU A 225 16.16 19.35 -3.61
C GLU A 225 16.16 18.05 -4.41
N GLU A 226 15.37 17.05 -4.01
CA GLU A 226 15.20 15.82 -4.78
C GLU A 226 14.54 16.10 -6.15
N LEU A 227 13.47 16.90 -6.16
CA LEU A 227 12.72 17.21 -7.37
C LEU A 227 13.54 17.99 -8.42
N LYS A 228 14.59 18.72 -8.03
CA LYS A 228 15.50 19.41 -8.97
C LYS A 228 16.30 18.47 -9.84
N LYS A 229 16.44 17.20 -9.46
CA LYS A 229 17.21 16.21 -10.23
C LYS A 229 16.53 15.77 -11.53
N TYR A 230 15.24 16.07 -11.67
CA TYR A 230 14.38 15.71 -12.80
C TYR A 230 14.15 16.88 -13.77
N GLN A 231 14.99 17.92 -13.71
CA GLN A 231 14.93 19.12 -14.56
C GLN A 231 15.97 19.08 -15.67
#